data_AF-A0A5K0VEK0-F1
#
_entry.id   AF-A0A5K0VEK0-F1
#
_cell.length_a   1.000
_cell.length_b   1.000
_cell.length_c   1.000
_cell.angle_alpha   90.00
_cell.angle_beta   90.00
_cell.angle_gamma   90.00
#
_symmetry.space_group_name_H-M   'P 1'
#
loop_
_entity.id
_entity.type
_entity.pdbx_description
1 polymer ?
#
loop_
_entity_poly.entity_id
_entity_poly.type
_entity_poly.pdbx_seq_one_letter_code
_entity_poly.pdbx_strand_id
1 'polypeptide(L)'
;YPTSSSTSMGGEATPVVTPARRLLADETAATSEMKDSNDGPVRYRHIDDIMRDARHVELDVEDVEEEAMLAAIEEPSCYQEAMGQPAWVDAMAKEIESIEKNSTWTLTTLP
;
A
#
# COMPACT_ATOMS: atom_id res chain seq x y z
N TYR A 1 -52.77 -1.99 -12.97
CA TYR A 1 -51.45 -2.30 -13.56
C TYR A 1 -50.58 -1.04 -13.53
N PRO A 2 -49.25 -1.13 -13.28
CA PRO A 2 -48.49 -2.34 -13.04
C PRO A 2 -48.14 -2.56 -11.56
N THR A 3 -48.17 -3.83 -11.18
CA THR A 3 -47.66 -4.41 -9.95
C THR A 3 -46.18 -4.75 -10.14
N SER A 4 -45.33 -4.43 -9.17
CA SER A 4 -43.92 -4.81 -9.19
C SER A 4 -43.77 -6.33 -9.14
N SER A 5 -43.17 -6.91 -10.17
CA SER A 5 -42.77 -8.31 -10.20
C SER A 5 -41.57 -8.51 -9.27
N SER A 6 -41.77 -9.21 -8.15
CA SER A 6 -40.68 -9.70 -7.31
C SER A 6 -40.25 -11.07 -7.83
N THR A 7 -39.18 -11.08 -8.65
CA THR A 7 -38.53 -12.31 -9.09
C THR A 7 -37.55 -12.74 -8.00
N SER A 8 -37.92 -13.79 -7.29
CA SER A 8 -37.05 -14.57 -6.41
C SER A 8 -36.29 -15.57 -7.26
N MET A 9 -35.01 -15.29 -7.57
CA MET A 9 -34.09 -16.30 -8.08
C MET A 9 -33.26 -16.79 -6.91
N GLY A 10 -33.54 -18.02 -6.49
CA GLY A 10 -32.79 -18.73 -5.48
C GLY A 10 -31.32 -18.83 -5.87
N GLY A 11 -30.45 -18.66 -4.88
CA GLY A 11 -29.03 -18.95 -5.02
C GLY A 11 -28.85 -20.44 -5.23
N GLU A 12 -28.44 -20.83 -6.43
CA GLU A 12 -27.94 -22.16 -6.73
C GLU A 12 -26.43 -22.04 -6.88
N ALA A 13 -25.71 -22.46 -5.82
CA ALA A 13 -24.26 -22.54 -5.81
C ALA A 13 -23.84 -23.60 -6.82
N THR A 14 -23.34 -23.18 -7.97
CA THR A 14 -22.71 -24.07 -8.94
C THR A 14 -21.33 -24.49 -8.40
N PRO A 15 -21.05 -25.78 -8.15
CA PRO A 15 -19.68 -26.21 -7.98
C PRO A 15 -19.05 -26.19 -9.38
N VAL A 16 -18.15 -25.25 -9.63
CA VAL A 16 -17.27 -25.32 -10.81
C VAL A 16 -16.36 -26.53 -10.61
N VAL A 17 -16.75 -27.66 -11.20
CA VAL A 17 -15.91 -28.84 -11.34
C VAL A 17 -14.90 -28.54 -12.45
N THR A 18 -13.70 -28.12 -12.05
CA THR A 18 -12.56 -28.05 -12.97
C THR A 18 -12.12 -29.48 -13.30
N PRO A 19 -11.96 -29.86 -14.58
CA PRO A 19 -11.52 -31.19 -14.93
C PRO A 19 -10.05 -31.35 -14.51
N ALA A 20 -9.82 -32.29 -13.59
CA ALA A 20 -8.48 -32.71 -13.19
C ALA A 20 -7.76 -33.27 -14.43
N ARG A 21 -6.75 -32.53 -14.90
CA ARG A 21 -5.86 -32.96 -15.99
C ARG A 21 -5.08 -34.18 -15.50
N ARG A 22 -5.41 -35.35 -16.04
CA ARG A 22 -4.72 -36.62 -15.76
C ARG A 22 -3.30 -36.54 -16.34
N LEU A 23 -2.32 -36.24 -15.50
CA LEU A 23 -0.91 -36.30 -15.87
C LEU A 23 -0.42 -37.73 -15.64
N LEU A 24 0.10 -38.30 -16.72
CA LEU A 24 0.70 -39.63 -16.78
C LEU A 24 1.82 -39.73 -15.74
N ALA A 25 1.81 -40.84 -15.00
CA ALA A 25 2.89 -41.21 -14.11
C ALA A 25 4.15 -41.51 -14.95
N ASP A 26 5.24 -40.81 -14.66
CA ASP A 26 6.58 -41.33 -14.90
C ASP A 26 7.30 -41.37 -13.56
N GLU A 27 7.57 -42.60 -13.13
CA GLU A 27 8.25 -42.95 -11.90
C GLU A 27 9.71 -43.19 -12.26
N THR A 28 10.56 -42.18 -12.06
CA THR A 28 12.00 -42.40 -12.02
C THR A 28 12.59 -41.69 -10.81
N ALA A 29 13.24 -42.51 -9.98
CA ALA A 29 13.81 -42.17 -8.70
C ALA A 29 14.86 -41.05 -8.83
N ALA A 30 14.64 -39.96 -8.10
CA ALA A 30 15.69 -39.06 -7.66
C ALA A 30 15.42 -38.74 -6.20
N THR A 31 16.37 -39.19 -5.36
CA THR A 31 16.77 -38.66 -4.06
C THR A 31 15.77 -37.76 -3.34
N SER A 32 15.33 -38.20 -2.15
CA SER A 32 14.55 -37.43 -1.18
C SER A 32 15.17 -36.06 -0.91
N GLU A 33 14.82 -35.07 -1.73
CA GLU A 33 15.06 -33.67 -1.44
C GLU A 33 14.06 -33.28 -0.36
N MET A 34 14.60 -32.84 0.78
CA MET A 34 13.85 -32.29 1.89
C MET A 34 13.02 -31.13 1.33
N LYS A 35 11.75 -31.37 1.06
CA LYS A 35 10.79 -30.34 0.66
C LYS A 35 10.63 -29.42 1.88
N ASP A 36 11.40 -28.33 1.91
CA ASP A 36 11.18 -27.24 2.85
C ASP A 36 9.84 -26.61 2.46
N SER A 37 8.80 -27.21 3.02
CA SER A 37 7.43 -26.72 2.87
C SER A 37 7.39 -25.40 3.62
N ASN A 38 7.63 -24.30 2.91
CA ASN A 38 7.46 -22.93 3.40
C ASN A 38 5.95 -22.59 3.57
N ASP A 39 5.20 -23.53 4.13
CA ASP A 39 3.79 -23.44 4.53
C ASP A 39 3.73 -23.15 6.04
N GLY A 40 4.48 -22.12 6.46
CA GLY A 40 4.58 -21.67 7.83
C GLY A 40 4.28 -20.17 7.95
N PRO A 41 4.06 -19.64 9.17
CA PRO A 41 3.75 -18.23 9.39
C PRO A 41 4.82 -17.33 8.77
N VAL A 42 4.40 -16.22 8.15
CA VAL A 42 5.29 -15.25 7.48
C VAL A 42 6.47 -14.93 8.41
N ARG A 43 7.66 -15.41 8.04
CA ARG A 43 8.88 -15.11 8.76
C ARG A 43 9.29 -13.68 8.41
N TYR A 44 9.42 -12.82 9.43
CA TYR A 44 10.06 -11.54 9.24
C TYR A 44 11.49 -11.77 8.71
N ARG A 45 11.82 -11.12 7.60
CA ARG A 45 13.18 -11.10 7.07
C ARG A 45 13.99 -10.03 7.79
N HIS A 46 15.29 -10.26 7.95
CA HIS A 46 16.18 -9.20 8.42
C HIS A 46 16.25 -8.10 7.35
N ILE A 47 16.34 -6.84 7.77
CA ILE A 47 16.35 -5.70 6.83
C ILE A 47 17.52 -5.84 5.84
N ASP A 48 18.68 -6.30 6.30
CA ASP A 48 19.84 -6.53 5.43
C ASP A 48 19.57 -7.56 4.32
N ASP A 49 18.78 -8.60 4.61
CA ASP A 49 18.43 -9.61 3.61
C ASP A 49 17.47 -9.03 2.56
N ILE A 50 16.56 -8.15 2.98
CA ILE A 50 15.64 -7.44 2.07
C ILE A 50 16.42 -6.47 1.20
N MET A 51 17.31 -5.67 1.78
CA MET A 51 18.11 -4.67 1.06
C MET A 51 19.08 -5.32 0.08
N ARG A 52 19.60 -6.51 0.39
CA ARG A 52 20.48 -7.27 -0.52
C ARG A 52 19.76 -7.75 -1.78
N ASP A 53 18.50 -8.18 -1.65
CA ASP A 53 17.71 -8.70 -2.77
C ASP A 53 16.86 -7.63 -3.47
N ALA A 54 16.76 -6.45 -2.88
CA ALA A 54 16.00 -5.33 -3.43
C ALA A 54 16.56 -4.97 -4.82
N ARG A 55 15.67 -4.66 -5.76
CA ARG A 55 16.10 -4.12 -7.06
C ARG A 55 16.80 -2.79 -6.82
N HIS A 56 18.01 -2.66 -7.34
CA HIS A 56 18.73 -1.40 -7.34
C HIS A 56 17.96 -0.39 -8.21
N VAL A 57 17.61 0.75 -7.63
CA VAL A 57 17.05 1.89 -8.35
C VAL A 57 18.13 2.96 -8.36
N GLU A 58 18.64 3.30 -9.55
CA GLU A 58 19.49 4.47 -9.70
C GLU A 58 18.58 5.68 -9.76
N LEU A 59 18.75 6.60 -8.81
CA LEU A 59 18.21 7.95 -8.93
C LEU A 59 19.02 8.67 -9.99
N ASP A 60 18.35 9.39 -10.89
CA ASP A 60 19.08 10.24 -11.81
C ASP A 60 19.64 11.46 -11.07
N VAL A 61 20.49 12.23 -11.74
CA VAL A 61 21.19 13.36 -11.10
C VAL A 61 20.20 14.44 -10.64
N GLU A 62 19.06 14.57 -11.34
CA GLU A 62 18.01 15.54 -11.03
C GLU A 62 17.24 15.10 -9.77
N ASP A 63 16.85 13.84 -9.67
CA ASP A 63 16.20 13.23 -8.51
C ASP A 63 17.08 13.34 -7.24
N VAL A 64 18.39 13.12 -7.37
CA VAL A 64 19.33 13.24 -6.24
C VAL A 64 19.44 14.69 -5.75
N GLU A 65 19.47 15.66 -6.66
CA GLU A 65 19.54 17.08 -6.30
C GLU A 65 18.24 17.55 -5.65
N GLU A 66 17.09 17.10 -6.15
CA GLU A 66 15.78 17.37 -5.55
C GLU A 66 15.67 16.79 -4.14
N GLU A 67 16.02 15.51 -3.95
CA GLU A 67 15.93 14.86 -2.65
C GLU A 67 16.91 15.47 -1.65
N ALA A 68 18.11 15.85 -2.10
CA ALA A 68 19.08 16.58 -1.27
C ALA A 68 18.58 17.97 -0.88
N MET A 69 17.91 18.68 -1.79
CA MET A 69 17.31 19.99 -1.51
C MET A 69 16.16 19.86 -0.50
N LEU A 70 15.30 18.85 -0.65
CA LEU A 70 14.22 18.56 0.30
C LEU A 70 14.79 18.20 1.69
N ALA A 71 15.82 17.36 1.73
CA ALA A 71 16.50 16.98 2.99
C ALA A 71 17.26 18.15 3.64
N ALA A 72 17.70 19.13 2.84
CA ALA A 72 18.37 20.33 3.33
C ALA A 72 17.39 21.38 3.90
N ILE A 73 16.11 21.30 3.56
CA ILE A 73 15.08 22.17 4.12
C ILE A 73 14.72 21.65 5.52
N GLU A 74 15.20 22.35 6.53
CA GLU A 74 14.90 22.03 7.93
C GLU A 74 13.42 22.32 8.24
N GLU A 75 12.68 21.31 8.68
CA GLU A 75 11.30 21.48 9.12
C GLU A 75 11.24 22.26 10.43
N PRO A 76 10.33 23.25 10.56
CA PRO A 76 10.18 24.02 11.77
C PRO A 76 9.68 23.12 12.90
N SER A 77 10.38 23.17 14.03
CA SER A 77 10.10 22.37 15.21
C SER A 77 8.90 22.88 16.03
N CYS A 78 8.50 24.13 15.81
CA CYS A 78 7.40 24.77 16.51
C CYS A 78 6.67 25.80 15.65
N TYR A 79 5.46 26.17 16.08
CA TYR A 79 4.66 27.18 15.38
C TYR A 79 5.36 28.54 15.26
N GLN A 80 6.09 28.98 16.28
CA GLN A 80 6.80 30.26 16.24
C GLN A 80 7.91 30.30 15.19
N GLU A 81 8.54 29.17 14.93
CA GLU A 81 9.53 29.02 13.88
C GLU A 81 8.86 28.96 12.50
N ALA A 82 7.80 28.16 12.37
CA ALA A 82 7.04 28.00 11.14
C ALA A 82 6.42 29.33 10.64
N MET A 83 5.87 30.15 11.55
CA MET A 83 5.26 31.42 11.17
C MET A 83 6.27 32.44 10.60
N GLY A 84 7.55 32.28 10.92
CA GLY A 84 8.63 33.11 10.39
C GLY A 84 9.01 32.74 8.95
N GLN A 85 8.55 31.59 8.45
CA GLN A 85 8.89 31.07 7.14
C GLN A 85 7.69 31.24 6.17
N PRO A 86 7.77 32.15 5.18
CA PRO A 86 6.64 32.44 4.29
C PRO A 86 6.12 31.21 3.53
N ALA A 87 7.02 30.32 3.09
CA ALA A 87 6.65 29.10 2.38
C ALA A 87 5.72 28.20 3.22
N TRP A 88 5.99 28.09 4.53
CA TRP A 88 5.16 27.31 5.46
C TRP A 88 3.80 27.96 5.68
N VAL A 89 3.77 29.29 5.84
CA VAL A 89 2.52 30.04 6.00
C VAL A 89 1.63 29.89 4.76
N ASP A 90 2.20 30.04 3.56
CA ASP A 90 1.48 29.92 2.30
C ASP A 90 0.98 28.49 2.06
N ALA A 91 1.80 27.48 2.37
CA ALA A 91 1.41 26.07 2.27
C ALA A 91 0.27 25.74 3.24
N MET A 92 0.36 26.18 4.49
CA MET A 92 -0.67 25.94 5.50
C MET A 92 -1.98 26.67 5.18
N ALA A 93 -1.92 27.88 4.58
CA ALA A 93 -3.11 28.58 4.12
C ALA A 93 -3.86 27.79 3.03
N LYS A 94 -3.13 27.23 2.05
CA LYS A 94 -3.71 26.36 1.01
C LYS A 94 -4.30 25.09 1.60
N GLU A 95 -3.65 24.50 2.60
CA GLU A 95 -4.16 23.30 3.26
C GLU A 95 -5.48 23.58 3.98
N ILE A 96 -5.58 24.69 4.72
CA ILE A 96 -6.83 25.10 5.37
C ILE A 96 -7.94 25.31 4.35
N GLU A 97 -7.66 25.99 3.22
CA GLU A 97 -8.64 26.15 2.13
C GLU A 97 -9.12 24.79 1.60
N SER A 98 -8.21 23.82 1.46
CA SER A 98 -8.53 22.47 0.99
C SER A 98 -9.44 21.71 1.96
N ILE A 99 -9.17 21.84 3.27
CA ILE A 99 -9.95 21.22 4.35
C ILE A 99 -11.37 21.81 4.37
N GLU A 100 -11.49 23.13 4.26
CA GLU A 100 -12.79 23.81 4.21
C GLU A 100 -13.59 23.37 2.98
N LYS A 101 -12.94 23.38 1.80
CA LYS A 101 -13.56 22.99 0.53
C LYS A 101 -14.07 21.55 0.55
N ASN A 102 -13.29 20.62 1.11
CA ASN A 102 -13.65 19.22 1.17
C ASN A 102 -14.51 18.87 2.41
N SER A 103 -14.66 19.82 3.34
CA SER A 103 -15.36 19.64 4.62
C SER A 103 -14.90 18.39 5.37
N THR A 104 -13.59 18.12 5.32
CA THR A 104 -13.01 16.88 5.86
C THR A 104 -12.92 16.90 7.38
N TRP A 105 -12.75 18.08 7.99
CA TRP A 105 -12.59 18.24 9.43
C TRP A 105 -13.70 19.10 10.04
N THR A 106 -14.02 18.85 11.30
CA THR A 106 -14.95 19.65 12.09
C THR A 106 -14.29 20.08 13.40
N LEU A 107 -14.45 21.36 13.75
CA LEU A 107 -13.89 21.89 15.00
C LEU A 107 -14.68 21.33 16.19
N THR A 108 -13.98 20.77 17.17
CA THR A 108 -14.58 20.23 18.38
C THR A 108 -14.00 20.90 19.61
N THR A 109 -14.79 21.00 20.67
CA THR A 109 -14.32 21.50 21.97
C THR A 109 -13.74 20.35 22.78
N LEU A 110 -12.65 20.59 23.50
CA LEU A 110 -12.17 19.64 24.50
C LEU A 110 -13.22 19.42 25.60
N PRO A 111 -13.32 18.19 26.16
CA PRO A 111 -14.24 17.86 27.25
C PRO A 111 -13.88 18.53 28.59
#